data_AF-A0A953SIL2-F1
#
_entry.id   AF-A0A953SIL2-F1
#
_cell.length_a   1.000
_cell.length_b   1.000
_cell.length_c   1.000
_cell.angle_alpha   90.00
_cell.angle_beta   90.00
_cell.angle_gamma   90.00
#
_symmetry.space_group_name_H-M   'P 1'
#
loop_
_entity.id
_entity.type
_entity.pdbx_description
1 polymer ?
#
loop_
_entity_poly.entity_id
_entity_poly.type
_entity_poly.pdbx_seq_one_letter_code
_entity_poly.pdbx_strand_id
1 'polypeptide(L)'
;MAMPRSLSLFTLAAVAAPWSVLLGASGLWLVFSGPVMWPDARLMCVIGGITLCMSGQLVCCVCIADRLFPRGGRAVGWLVEIPSCLTLFAGCLWLCWVVFDALLAMPAS
;
A
#
# COMPACT_ATOMS: atom_id res chain seq x y z
N MET A 1 4.38 -32.04 14.39
CA MET A 1 5.68 -31.46 13.98
C MET A 1 5.56 -29.94 14.04
N ALA A 2 6.29 -29.27 14.92
CA ALA A 2 6.33 -27.81 14.95
C ALA A 2 7.33 -27.33 13.89
N MET A 3 6.89 -26.49 12.96
CA MET A 3 7.82 -25.87 11.99
C MET A 3 8.80 -24.94 12.73
N PRO A 4 10.09 -24.94 12.37
CA PRO A 4 11.04 -23.96 12.85
C PRO A 4 10.54 -22.54 12.53
N ARG A 5 10.41 -21.68 13.55
CA ARG A 5 9.94 -20.29 13.38
C ARG A 5 10.71 -19.53 12.30
N SER A 6 12.00 -19.83 12.09
CA SER A 6 12.83 -19.20 11.07
C SER A 6 12.36 -19.49 9.64
N LEU A 7 11.93 -20.73 9.34
CA LEU A 7 11.45 -21.12 8.00
C LEU A 7 10.13 -20.41 7.65
N SER A 8 9.24 -20.24 8.62
CA SER A 8 7.99 -19.49 8.45
C SER A 8 8.22 -17.99 8.20
N LEU A 9 9.29 -17.41 8.76
CA LEU A 9 9.61 -16.00 8.55
C LEU A 9 10.18 -15.76 7.16
N PHE A 10 11.04 -16.66 6.68
CA PHE A 10 11.64 -16.61 5.34
C PHE A 10 10.61 -16.78 4.23
N THR A 11 9.69 -17.73 4.36
CA THR A 11 8.64 -17.93 3.35
C THR A 11 7.74 -16.72 3.25
N LEU A 12 7.38 -16.11 4.38
CA LEU A 12 6.54 -14.92 4.39
C LEU A 12 7.29 -13.68 3.85
N ALA A 13 8.58 -13.52 4.13
CA ALA A 13 9.39 -12.45 3.52
C ALA A 13 9.56 -12.66 2.00
N ALA A 14 9.77 -13.90 1.55
CA ALA A 14 9.92 -14.23 0.14
C ALA A 14 8.63 -14.00 -0.67
N VAL A 15 7.47 -14.17 -0.04
CA VAL A 15 6.17 -13.84 -0.66
C VAL A 15 5.86 -12.35 -0.55
N ALA A 16 6.16 -11.70 0.57
CA ALA A 16 5.85 -10.29 0.79
C ALA A 16 6.71 -9.33 -0.06
N ALA A 17 7.97 -9.69 -0.34
CA ALA A 17 8.87 -8.88 -1.15
C ALA A 17 8.35 -8.57 -2.56
N PRO A 18 7.95 -9.56 -3.38
CA PRO A 18 7.40 -9.28 -4.71
C PRO A 18 6.10 -8.47 -4.64
N TRP A 19 5.26 -8.69 -3.63
CA TRP A 19 4.06 -7.87 -3.43
C TRP A 19 4.38 -6.40 -3.13
N SER A 20 5.35 -6.14 -2.25
CA SER A 20 5.80 -4.78 -1.95
C SER A 20 6.33 -4.07 -3.21
N VAL A 21 7.15 -4.76 -3.99
CA VAL A 21 7.72 -4.21 -5.24
C VAL A 21 6.63 -3.95 -6.27
N LEU A 22 5.68 -4.87 -6.44
CA LEU A 22 4.55 -4.71 -7.37
C LEU A 22 3.67 -3.53 -6.97
N LEU A 23 3.35 -3.37 -5.68
CA LEU A 23 2.56 -2.24 -5.17
C LEU A 23 3.28 -0.90 -5.37
N GLY A 24 4.59 -0.86 -5.12
CA GLY A 24 5.40 0.34 -5.35
C GLY A 24 5.51 0.69 -6.84
N ALA A 25 5.81 -0.28 -7.70
CA ALA A 25 5.95 -0.07 -9.14
C ALA A 25 4.61 0.33 -9.78
N SER A 26 3.52 -0.35 -9.41
CA SER A 26 2.18 -0.01 -9.90
C SER A 26 1.72 1.35 -9.39
N GLY A 27 2.01 1.71 -8.14
CA GLY A 27 1.73 3.04 -7.59
C GLY A 27 2.49 4.15 -8.32
N LEU A 28 3.80 3.99 -8.53
CA LEU A 28 4.62 4.95 -9.29
C LEU A 28 4.11 5.09 -10.73
N TRP A 29 3.77 3.99 -11.38
CA TRP A 29 3.16 4.00 -12.70
C TRP A 29 1.82 4.76 -12.70
N LEU A 30 0.97 4.56 -11.69
CA LEU A 30 -0.29 5.30 -11.58
C LEU A 30 -0.05 6.81 -11.39
N VAL A 31 0.95 7.21 -10.60
CA VAL A 31 1.28 8.64 -10.37
C VAL A 31 1.81 9.31 -11.63
N PHE A 32 2.73 8.65 -12.36
CA PHE A 32 3.44 9.28 -13.47
C PHE A 32 2.77 9.06 -14.83
N SER A 33 2.24 7.86 -15.07
CA SER A 33 1.63 7.50 -16.35
C SER A 33 0.10 7.61 -16.33
N GLY A 34 -0.54 7.37 -15.19
CA GLY A 34 -2.00 7.44 -15.04
C GLY A 34 -2.61 8.78 -15.49
N PRO A 35 -2.14 9.95 -15.02
CA PRO A 35 -2.64 11.25 -15.44
C PRO A 35 -2.54 11.55 -16.94
N VAL A 36 -1.59 10.90 -17.64
CA VAL A 36 -1.40 11.07 -19.08
C VAL A 36 -2.42 10.26 -19.86
N MET A 37 -2.76 9.05 -19.38
CA MET A 37 -3.76 8.18 -20.02
C MET A 37 -5.21 8.56 -19.65
N TRP A 38 -5.42 9.05 -18.43
CA TRP A 38 -6.74 9.44 -17.92
C TRP A 38 -6.70 10.86 -17.33
N PRO A 39 -6.78 11.90 -18.18
CA PRO A 39 -6.69 13.29 -17.74
C PRO A 39 -7.81 13.68 -16.77
N ASP A 40 -9.03 13.22 -17.04
CA ASP A 40 -10.22 13.52 -16.23
C ASP A 40 -10.15 12.90 -14.83
N ALA A 41 -9.43 11.77 -14.70
CA ALA A 41 -9.22 11.07 -13.45
C ALA A 41 -7.83 11.34 -12.84
N ARG A 42 -7.17 12.45 -13.22
CA ARG A 42 -5.80 12.78 -12.77
C ARG A 42 -5.65 12.74 -11.25
N LEU A 43 -6.61 13.32 -10.53
CA LEU A 43 -6.57 13.36 -9.07
C LEU A 43 -6.70 11.96 -8.46
N MET A 44 -7.55 11.10 -9.03
CA MET A 44 -7.68 9.68 -8.65
C MET A 44 -6.39 8.90 -8.91
N CYS A 45 -5.74 9.13 -10.05
CA CYS A 45 -4.49 8.45 -10.39
C CYS A 45 -3.35 8.83 -9.44
N VAL A 46 -3.25 10.11 -9.06
CA VAL A 46 -2.21 10.56 -8.13
C VAL A 46 -2.48 10.02 -6.72
N ILE A 47 -3.71 10.16 -6.21
CA ILE A 47 -4.07 9.69 -4.86
C ILE A 47 -3.93 8.17 -4.77
N GLY A 48 -4.54 7.43 -5.70
CA GLY A 48 -4.46 5.97 -5.74
C GLY A 48 -3.02 5.47 -5.90
N GLY A 49 -2.21 6.17 -6.70
CA GLY A 49 -0.80 5.86 -6.87
C GLY A 49 0.02 6.05 -5.59
N ILE A 50 -0.20 7.15 -4.88
CA ILE A 50 0.43 7.40 -3.56
C ILE A 50 -0.01 6.33 -2.56
N THR A 51 -1.30 6.01 -2.49
CA THR A 51 -1.82 4.96 -1.60
C THR A 51 -1.20 3.60 -1.90
N LEU A 52 -1.06 3.23 -3.17
CA LEU A 52 -0.38 1.99 -3.60
C LEU A 52 1.10 1.98 -3.18
N CYS A 53 1.84 3.08 -3.38
CA CYS A 53 3.22 3.20 -2.93
C CYS A 53 3.36 3.01 -1.41
N MET A 54 2.50 3.66 -0.63
CA MET A 54 2.50 3.57 0.83
C MET A 54 2.13 2.16 1.32
N SER A 55 1.20 1.49 0.63
CA SER A 55 0.86 0.09 0.91
C SER A 55 2.04 -0.85 0.68
N GLY A 56 2.80 -0.64 -0.41
CA GLY A 56 4.02 -1.41 -0.70
C GLY A 56 5.10 -1.19 0.36
N GLN A 57 5.29 0.05 0.81
CA GLN A 57 6.20 0.38 1.90
C GLN A 57 5.79 -0.28 3.21
N LEU A 58 4.50 -0.26 3.56
CA LEU A 58 3.96 -0.96 4.73
C LEU A 58 4.24 -2.45 4.71
N VAL A 59 3.96 -3.11 3.59
CA VAL A 59 4.22 -4.56 3.42
C VAL A 59 5.71 -4.85 3.60
N CYS A 60 6.59 -4.00 3.08
CA CYS A 60 8.03 -4.14 3.30
C CYS A 60 8.41 -3.95 4.77
N CYS A 61 7.93 -2.89 5.42
CA CYS A 61 8.26 -2.59 6.82
C CYS A 61 7.81 -3.72 7.76
N VAL A 62 6.53 -4.11 7.68
CA VAL A 62 5.93 -5.10 8.59
C VAL A 62 6.43 -6.53 8.31
N CYS A 63 6.61 -6.90 7.04
CA CYS A 63 6.93 -8.29 6.68
C CYS A 63 8.43 -8.54 6.52
N ILE A 64 9.24 -7.52 6.30
CA ILE A 64 10.67 -7.65 5.97
C ILE A 64 11.52 -6.89 6.99
N ALA A 65 11.31 -5.58 7.15
CA ALA A 65 12.19 -4.73 7.97
C ALA A 65 12.13 -5.09 9.47
N ASP A 66 10.94 -5.26 10.05
CA ASP A 66 10.76 -5.62 11.46
C ASP A 66 11.37 -6.98 11.82
N ARG A 67 11.46 -7.88 10.84
CA ARG A 67 11.98 -9.24 11.02
C ARG A 67 13.49 -9.33 10.85
N LEU A 68 14.06 -8.54 9.94
CA LEU A 68 15.50 -8.45 9.71
C LEU A 68 16.22 -7.61 10.75
N PHE A 69 15.57 -6.56 11.28
CA PHE A 69 16.17 -5.61 12.22
C PHE A 69 15.36 -5.46 13.53
N PRO A 70 15.14 -6.55 14.29
CA PRO A 70 14.27 -6.54 15.47
C PRO A 70 14.74 -5.63 16.62
N ARG A 71 16.01 -5.20 16.61
CA ARG A 71 16.64 -4.34 17.63
C ARG A 71 17.02 -2.94 17.12
N GLY A 72 16.92 -2.68 15.81
CA GLY A 72 17.58 -1.55 15.15
C GLY A 72 16.80 -0.24 15.10
N GLY A 73 15.48 -0.23 15.34
CA GLY A 73 14.77 1.05 15.28
C GLY A 73 13.26 0.94 15.34
N ARG A 74 12.71 0.68 16.52
CA ARG A 74 11.28 0.91 16.77
C ARG A 74 10.90 2.35 16.40
N ALA A 75 11.73 3.34 16.72
CA ALA A 75 11.44 4.74 16.37
C ALA A 75 11.33 4.97 14.85
N VAL A 76 12.20 4.36 14.04
CA VAL A 76 12.17 4.48 12.58
C VAL A 76 11.00 3.70 11.99
N GLY A 77 10.71 2.50 12.52
CA GLY A 77 9.52 1.73 12.16
C GLY A 77 8.23 2.53 12.38
N TRP A 78 8.07 3.14 13.56
CA TRP A 78 6.91 3.96 13.89
C TRP A 78 6.75 5.20 12.98
N LEU A 79 7.87 5.85 12.62
CA LEU A 79 7.87 7.00 11.72
C LEU A 79 7.48 6.66 10.29
N VAL A 80 7.60 5.40 9.85
CA VAL A 80 7.17 4.97 8.51
C VAL A 80 5.79 4.32 8.58
N GLU A 81 5.53 3.53 9.61
CA GLU A 81 4.30 2.77 9.80
C GLU A 81 3.09 3.69 10.03
N ILE A 82 3.21 4.69 10.92
CA ILE A 82 2.11 5.63 11.19
C ILE A 82 1.68 6.39 9.93
N PRO A 83 2.56 7.10 9.20
CA PRO A 83 2.12 7.84 8.02
C PRO A 83 1.65 6.92 6.90
N SER A 84 2.23 5.72 6.75
CA SER A 84 1.77 4.75 5.76
C SER A 84 0.37 4.21 6.10
N CYS A 85 0.09 3.93 7.37
CA CYS A 85 -1.22 3.51 7.84
C CYS A 85 -2.25 4.64 7.68
N LEU A 86 -1.88 5.87 8.00
CA LEU A 86 -2.75 7.03 7.83
C LEU A 86 -3.06 7.31 6.36
N THR A 87 -2.06 7.24 5.47
CA THR A 87 -2.28 7.41 4.03
C THR A 87 -3.08 6.28 3.43
N LEU A 88 -2.89 5.04 3.89
CA LEU A 88 -3.72 3.91 3.48
C LEU A 88 -5.17 4.12 3.93
N PHE A 89 -5.39 4.46 5.20
CA PHE A 89 -6.72 4.65 5.76
C PHE A 89 -7.45 5.83 5.10
N ALA A 90 -6.77 6.96 4.91
CA ALA A 90 -7.30 8.11 4.18
C ALA A 90 -7.60 7.78 2.72
N GLY A 91 -6.73 7.04 2.04
CA GLY A 91 -6.95 6.58 0.67
C GLY A 91 -8.15 5.65 0.53
N CYS A 92 -8.30 4.70 1.45
CA CYS A 92 -9.45 3.80 1.51
C CYS A 92 -10.75 4.55 1.80
N LEU A 93 -10.76 5.46 2.78
CA LEU A 93 -11.92 6.30 3.08
C LEU A 93 -12.34 7.14 1.86
N TRP A 94 -11.35 7.71 1.17
CA TRP A 94 -11.59 8.49 -0.02
C TRP A 94 -12.15 7.65 -1.17
N LEU A 95 -11.60 6.46 -1.41
CA LEU A 95 -12.14 5.50 -2.38
C LEU A 95 -13.57 5.08 -2.03
N CYS A 96 -13.85 4.76 -0.77
CA CYS A 96 -15.20 4.44 -0.32
C CYS A 96 -16.17 5.60 -0.57
N TRP A 97 -15.74 6.83 -0.32
CA TRP A 97 -16.52 8.03 -0.59
C TRP A 97 -16.82 8.18 -2.09
N VAL A 98 -15.80 8.04 -2.95
CA VAL A 98 -15.95 8.13 -4.41
C VAL A 98 -16.90 7.05 -4.94
N VAL A 99 -16.76 5.81 -4.47
CA VAL A 99 -17.64 4.71 -4.89
C VAL A 99 -19.06 4.96 -4.41
N PHE A 100 -19.23 5.46 -3.19
CA PHE A 100 -20.54 5.80 -2.65
C PHE A 100 -21.23 6.92 -3.45
N ASP A 101 -20.49 7.98 -3.79
CA ASP A 101 -20.98 9.08 -4.62
C ASP A 101 -21.39 8.59 -6.03
N ALA A 102 -20.56 7.73 -6.64
CA ALA A 102 -20.86 7.11 -7.92
C ALA A 102 -22.10 6.20 -7.88
N LEU A 103 -22.30 5.46 -6.77
CA LEU A 103 -23.50 4.64 -6.56
C LEU A 103 -24.76 5.50 -6.43
N LEU A 104 -24.69 6.65 -5.75
CA LEU A 104 -25.81 7.59 -5.61
C LEU A 104 -26.16 8.30 -6.91
N ALA A 105 -25.18 8.51 -7.80
CA ALA A 105 -25.38 9.14 -9.09
C ALA A 105 -25.98 8.20 -10.15
N MET A 106 -26.08 6.89 -9.89
CA MET A 106 -26.71 5.96 -10.82
C MET A 106 -28.24 6.15 -10.82
N PRO A 107 -28.86 6.38 -11.99
CA PRO A 107 -30.31 6.48 -12.07
C PRO A 107 -30.94 5.15 -11.65
N ALA A 108 -31.93 5.21 -10.76
CA ALA A 108 -32.72 4.04 -10.39
C ALA A 108 -33.46 3.54 -11.65
N SER A 109 -32.93 2.48 -12.25
CA SER A 109 -33.53 1.77 -13.39
C SER A 109 -34.76 0.99 -12.96
#